data_AF-A0A517Y882-F1
#
_entry.id   AF-A0A517Y882-F1
#
_cell.length_a   1.000
_cell.length_b   1.000
_cell.length_c   1.000
_cell.angle_alpha   90.00
_cell.angle_beta   90.00
_cell.angle_gamma   90.00
#
_symmetry.space_group_name_H-M   'P 1'
#
loop_
_entity.id
_entity.type
_entity.pdbx_description
1 polymer ?
#
loop_
_entity_poly.entity_id
_entity_poly.type
_entity_poly.pdbx_seq_one_letter_code
_entity_poly.pdbx_strand_id
1 'polypeptide(L)'
;MPADATTTVQQLKEIMRAFVAERDWQQFHSPKNLSMSLAIEAAELMEHFQWIDVPASRQVKDEPAKLAAIGEELADVLCYALALSNELGLDLSETIRAKMVKNATKYPAAEFRGRYGKDDLPT
;
A
#
# COMPACT_ATOMS: atom_id res chain seq x y z
N MET A 1 0.24 -9.48 21.35
CA MET A 1 -0.45 -8.35 20.68
C MET A 1 -0.18 -8.47 19.19
N PRO A 2 -1.11 -8.07 18.30
CA PRO A 2 -0.84 -8.04 16.86
C PRO A 2 0.39 -7.18 16.56
N ALA A 3 1.23 -7.58 15.59
CA ALA A 3 2.48 -6.87 15.28
C ALA A 3 2.24 -5.40 14.92
N ASP A 4 1.16 -5.12 14.17
CA ASP A 4 0.75 -3.78 13.75
C ASP A 4 0.56 -2.77 14.89
N ALA A 5 0.29 -3.24 16.12
CA ALA A 5 0.12 -2.36 17.27
C ALA A 5 1.44 -1.72 17.75
N THR A 6 2.58 -2.30 17.37
CA THR A 6 3.90 -1.93 17.89
C THR A 6 4.96 -1.72 16.82
N THR A 7 4.76 -2.25 15.61
CA THR A 7 5.70 -2.11 14.50
C THR A 7 5.55 -0.74 13.85
N THR A 8 6.62 0.06 13.89
CA THR A 8 6.69 1.38 13.26
C THR A 8 7.05 1.28 11.78
N VAL A 9 6.66 2.30 11.00
CA VAL A 9 7.09 2.44 9.59
C VAL A 9 8.61 2.45 9.48
N GLN A 10 9.32 3.06 10.45
CA GLN A 10 10.77 3.09 10.45
C GLN A 10 11.38 1.69 10.56
N GLN A 11 10.84 0.83 11.44
CA GLN A 11 11.30 -0.56 11.55
C GLN A 11 11.09 -1.33 10.24
N LEU A 12 9.97 -1.14 9.56
CA LEU A 12 9.72 -1.77 8.25
C LEU A 12 10.71 -1.26 7.17
N LYS A 13 10.98 0.05 7.15
CA LYS A 13 12.00 0.62 6.26
C LYS A 13 13.40 0.06 6.53
N GLU A 14 13.75 -0.17 7.80
CA GLU A 14 15.04 -0.76 8.18
C GLU A 14 15.16 -2.22 7.76
N ILE A 15 14.10 -3.03 7.94
CA ILE A 15 14.04 -4.41 7.44
C ILE A 15 14.29 -4.44 5.93
N MET A 16 13.59 -3.59 5.16
CA MET A 16 13.79 -3.51 3.71
C MET A 16 15.20 -3.05 3.34
N ARG A 17 15.74 -2.06 4.05
CA ARG A 17 17.10 -1.57 3.79
C ARG A 17 18.14 -2.66 4.03
N ALA A 18 18.01 -3.41 5.13
CA ALA A 18 18.91 -4.51 5.46
C ALA A 18 18.83 -5.61 4.39
N PHE A 19 17.62 -6.03 4.00
CA PHE A 19 17.40 -7.05 2.99
C PHE A 19 18.08 -6.71 1.65
N VAL A 20 17.94 -5.45 1.19
CA VAL A 20 18.58 -4.95 -0.03
C VAL A 20 20.10 -4.92 0.11
N ALA A 21 20.60 -4.44 1.25
CA ALA A 21 22.02 -4.28 1.48
C ALA A 21 22.78 -5.61 1.58
N GLU A 22 22.20 -6.61 2.23
CA GLU A 22 22.77 -7.96 2.32
C GLU A 22 23.02 -8.61 0.96
N ARG A 23 22.31 -8.16 -0.08
CA ARG A 23 22.35 -8.71 -1.43
C ARG A 23 23.07 -7.80 -2.42
N ASP A 24 23.59 -6.65 -1.97
CA ASP A 24 24.17 -5.61 -2.83
C ASP A 24 23.21 -5.16 -3.95
N TRP A 25 21.91 -5.15 -3.66
CA TRP A 25 20.87 -4.83 -4.65
C TRP A 25 20.63 -3.34 -4.84
N GLN A 26 21.28 -2.48 -4.06
CA GLN A 26 21.18 -1.02 -4.20
C GLN A 26 21.48 -0.57 -5.64
N GLN A 27 22.39 -1.24 -6.35
CA GLN A 27 22.72 -0.97 -7.75
C GLN A 27 21.54 -1.14 -8.73
N PHE A 28 20.56 -1.98 -8.38
CA PHE A 28 19.35 -2.22 -9.19
C PHE A 28 18.16 -1.37 -8.72
N HIS A 29 18.23 -0.83 -7.49
CA HIS A 29 17.16 -0.12 -6.80
C HIS A 29 17.09 1.38 -7.16
N SER A 30 17.30 1.73 -8.43
CA SER A 30 17.03 3.11 -8.87
C SER A 30 15.55 3.48 -8.66
N PRO A 31 15.20 4.76 -8.37
CA PRO A 31 13.81 5.17 -8.21
C PRO A 31 12.91 4.79 -9.39
N LYS A 32 13.46 4.82 -10.61
CA LYS A 32 12.77 4.37 -11.83
C LYS A 32 12.38 2.89 -11.70
N ASN A 33 13.34 2.02 -11.42
CA ASN A 33 13.10 0.58 -11.36
C ASN A 33 12.14 0.23 -10.23
N LEU A 34 12.33 0.81 -9.05
CA LEU A 34 11.44 0.61 -7.90
C LEU A 34 10.00 1.05 -8.19
N SER A 35 9.81 2.17 -8.90
CA SER A 35 8.47 2.61 -9.30
C SER A 35 7.79 1.65 -10.27
N MET A 36 8.57 1.01 -11.15
CA MET A 36 8.05 0.01 -12.08
C MET A 36 7.69 -1.28 -11.35
N SER A 37 8.56 -1.78 -10.47
CA SER A 37 8.28 -2.96 -9.65
C SER A 37 7.02 -2.76 -8.80
N LEU A 38 6.87 -1.60 -8.13
CA LEU A 38 5.66 -1.28 -7.38
C LEU A 38 4.39 -1.38 -8.25
N ALA A 39 4.45 -0.91 -9.50
CA ALA A 39 3.32 -0.99 -10.41
C ALA A 39 3.00 -2.42 -10.87
N ILE A 40 4.03 -3.29 -10.98
CA ILE A 40 3.87 -4.71 -11.29
C ILE A 40 3.14 -5.40 -10.14
N GLU A 41 3.63 -5.26 -8.90
CA GLU A 41 2.97 -5.92 -7.74
C GLU A 41 1.54 -5.40 -7.50
N ALA A 42 1.29 -4.12 -7.81
CA ALA A 42 -0.06 -3.58 -7.76
C ALA A 42 -0.99 -4.22 -8.81
N ALA A 43 -0.46 -4.62 -9.96
CA ALA A 43 -1.20 -5.38 -10.96
C ALA A 43 -1.42 -6.83 -10.49
N GLU A 44 -0.42 -7.49 -9.91
CA GLU A 44 -0.54 -8.85 -9.34
C GLU A 44 -1.61 -8.88 -8.24
N LEU A 45 -1.60 -7.91 -7.32
CA LEU A 45 -2.66 -7.72 -6.32
C LEU A 45 -4.06 -7.59 -6.96
N MET A 46 -4.17 -6.85 -8.07
CA MET A 46 -5.44 -6.65 -8.78
C MET A 46 -5.96 -7.96 -9.38
N GLU A 47 -5.10 -8.89 -9.79
CA GLU A 47 -5.51 -10.16 -10.41
C GLU A 47 -6.41 -11.01 -9.50
N HIS A 48 -6.27 -10.89 -8.17
CA HIS A 48 -7.15 -11.56 -7.20
C HIS A 48 -8.62 -11.10 -7.25
N PHE A 49 -8.86 -9.89 -7.80
CA PHE A 49 -10.17 -9.24 -7.83
C PHE A 49 -10.75 -9.09 -9.24
N GLN A 50 -9.95 -9.26 -10.29
CA GLN A 50 -10.33 -8.89 -11.67
C GLN A 50 -11.59 -9.61 -12.23
N TRP A 51 -11.89 -10.82 -11.75
CA TRP A 51 -12.99 -11.66 -12.25
C TRP A 51 -14.17 -11.81 -11.27
N ILE A 52 -14.16 -11.10 -10.14
CA ILE A 52 -15.22 -11.18 -9.13
C ILE A 52 -15.99 -9.87 -9.02
N ASP A 53 -17.26 -9.97 -8.61
CA ASP A 53 -18.09 -8.79 -8.41
C ASP A 53 -17.84 -8.10 -7.06
N VAL A 54 -18.46 -6.93 -6.87
CA VAL A 54 -18.28 -6.13 -5.64
C VAL A 54 -18.69 -6.89 -4.38
N PRO A 55 -19.84 -7.59 -4.32
CA PRO A 55 -20.17 -8.44 -3.17
C PRO A 55 -19.13 -9.53 -2.89
N ALA A 56 -18.70 -10.29 -3.91
CA ALA A 56 -17.73 -11.37 -3.76
C ALA A 56 -16.36 -10.85 -3.31
N SER A 57 -15.94 -9.66 -3.77
CA SER A 57 -14.68 -9.03 -3.34
C SER A 57 -14.58 -8.81 -1.82
N ARG A 58 -15.72 -8.66 -1.13
CA ARG A 58 -15.78 -8.50 0.34
C ARG A 58 -15.75 -9.82 1.10
N GLN A 59 -16.02 -10.93 0.43
CA GLN A 59 -16.07 -12.28 1.00
C GLN A 59 -14.73 -13.02 0.90
N VAL A 60 -13.75 -12.51 0.16
CA VAL A 60 -12.40 -13.13 0.03
C VAL A 60 -11.70 -13.36 1.38
N LYS A 61 -12.05 -12.57 2.41
CA LYS A 61 -11.56 -12.72 3.77
C LYS A 61 -12.01 -14.02 4.46
N ASP A 62 -13.08 -14.64 3.96
CA ASP A 62 -13.64 -15.88 4.48
C ASP A 62 -12.99 -17.11 3.79
N GLU A 63 -12.09 -16.89 2.83
CA GLU A 63 -11.31 -17.91 2.11
C GLU A 63 -9.82 -17.81 2.52
N PRO A 64 -9.33 -18.62 3.49
CA PRO A 64 -8.01 -18.42 4.08
C PRO A 64 -6.84 -18.44 3.09
N ALA A 65 -6.87 -19.34 2.10
CA ALA A 65 -5.82 -19.43 1.08
C ALA A 65 -5.79 -18.21 0.17
N LYS A 66 -6.97 -17.69 -0.21
CA LYS A 66 -7.10 -16.50 -1.05
C LYS A 66 -6.70 -15.24 -0.28
N LEU A 67 -7.10 -15.13 0.98
CA LEU A 67 -6.70 -14.03 1.85
C LEU A 67 -5.19 -14.00 2.07
N ALA A 68 -4.55 -15.17 2.24
CA ALA A 68 -3.10 -15.26 2.36
C ALA A 68 -2.40 -14.77 1.09
N ALA A 69 -2.83 -15.23 -0.10
CA ALA A 69 -2.25 -14.78 -1.37
C ALA A 69 -2.39 -13.26 -1.59
N ILE A 70 -3.59 -12.70 -1.33
CA ILE A 70 -3.81 -11.24 -1.36
C ILE A 70 -2.86 -10.51 -0.39
N GLY A 71 -2.60 -11.11 0.78
CA GLY A 71 -1.69 -10.58 1.78
C GLY A 71 -0.24 -10.49 1.30
N GLU A 72 0.24 -11.51 0.58
CA GLU A 72 1.58 -11.52 -0.02
C GLU A 72 1.72 -10.40 -1.06
N GLU A 73 0.79 -10.30 -2.02
CA GLU A 73 0.87 -9.25 -3.07
C GLU A 73 0.76 -7.83 -2.48
N LEU A 74 -0.08 -7.65 -1.46
CA LEU A 74 -0.17 -6.37 -0.75
C LEU A 74 1.14 -6.06 0.00
N ALA A 75 1.79 -7.08 0.58
CA ALA A 75 3.09 -6.92 1.21
C ALA A 75 4.16 -6.51 0.19
N ASP A 76 4.16 -7.10 -1.01
CA ASP A 76 5.11 -6.77 -2.07
C ASP A 76 4.95 -5.33 -2.57
N VAL A 77 3.71 -4.85 -2.75
CA VAL A 77 3.43 -3.43 -3.03
C VAL A 77 4.06 -2.52 -1.95
N LEU A 78 3.87 -2.87 -0.68
CA LEU A 78 4.41 -2.09 0.44
C LEU A 78 5.95 -2.18 0.51
N CYS A 79 6.54 -3.35 0.26
CA CYS A 79 7.97 -3.56 0.23
C CYS A 79 8.65 -2.64 -0.78
N TYR A 80 8.14 -2.55 -2.02
CA TYR A 80 8.67 -1.63 -3.01
C TYR A 80 8.40 -0.16 -2.68
N ALA A 81 7.27 0.17 -2.05
CA ALA A 81 7.02 1.54 -1.60
C ALA A 81 8.01 1.98 -0.50
N LEU A 82 8.32 1.08 0.44
CA LEU A 82 9.30 1.30 1.50
C LEU A 82 10.72 1.39 0.95
N ALA A 83 11.08 0.52 -0.01
CA ALA A 83 12.36 0.57 -0.71
C ALA A 83 12.53 1.90 -1.47
N LEU A 84 11.48 2.35 -2.18
CA LEU A 84 11.48 3.63 -2.88
C LEU A 84 11.58 4.81 -1.90
N SER A 85 10.90 4.74 -0.76
CA SER A 85 11.03 5.73 0.30
C SER A 85 12.45 5.78 0.87
N ASN A 86 13.11 4.64 1.03
CA ASN A 86 14.51 4.58 1.46
C ASN A 86 15.45 5.22 0.44
N GLU A 87 15.32 4.84 -0.84
CA GLU A 87 16.16 5.35 -1.92
C GLU A 87 16.02 6.87 -2.09
N LEU A 88 14.80 7.40 -1.97
CA LEU A 88 14.54 8.84 -2.07
C LEU A 88 14.74 9.62 -0.76
N GLY A 89 15.07 8.94 0.35
CA GLY A 89 15.23 9.59 1.65
C GLY A 89 13.95 10.20 2.21
N LEU A 90 12.77 9.66 1.86
CA LEU A 90 11.48 10.21 2.29
C LEU A 90 11.15 9.81 3.73
N ASP A 91 10.73 10.77 4.56
CA ASP A 91 9.92 10.45 5.74
C ASP A 91 8.51 10.10 5.28
N LEU A 92 8.27 8.79 5.10
CA LEU A 92 7.00 8.28 4.61
C LEU A 92 5.85 8.56 5.59
N SER A 93 6.11 8.53 6.89
CA SER A 93 5.09 8.78 7.92
C SER A 93 4.59 10.21 7.85
N GLU A 94 5.51 11.17 7.80
CA GLU A 94 5.17 12.59 7.67
C GLU A 94 4.52 12.90 6.31
N THR A 95 5.03 12.28 5.25
CA THR A 95 4.47 12.42 3.89
C THR A 95 3.00 11.98 3.84
N ILE A 96 2.67 10.84 4.45
CA ILE A 96 1.29 10.33 4.53
C ILE A 96 0.44 11.26 5.39
N ARG A 97 0.91 11.70 6.58
CA ARG A 97 0.16 12.63 7.45
C ARG A 97 -0.19 13.93 6.73
N ALA A 98 0.79 14.55 6.07
CA ALA A 98 0.59 15.76 5.29
C ALA A 98 -0.40 15.54 4.12
N LYS A 99 -0.33 14.38 3.45
CA LYS A 99 -1.28 14.01 2.39
C LYS A 99 -2.70 13.87 2.94
N MET A 100 -2.87 13.29 4.12
CA MET A 100 -4.19 13.11 4.73
C MET A 100 -4.85 14.44 5.14
N VAL A 101 -4.08 15.41 5.64
CA VAL A 101 -4.58 16.78 5.89
C VAL A 101 -5.09 17.42 4.59
N LYS A 102 -4.32 17.30 3.50
CA LYS A 102 -4.73 17.79 2.18
C LYS A 102 -5.98 17.07 1.67
N ASN A 103 -6.09 15.76 1.88
CA ASN A 103 -7.25 14.97 1.48
C ASN A 103 -8.51 15.36 2.25
N ALA A 104 -8.42 15.56 3.57
CA ALA A 104 -9.55 15.99 4.39
C ALA A 104 -10.07 17.38 3.99
N THR A 105 -9.17 18.27 3.55
CA THR A 105 -9.53 19.58 2.99
C THR A 105 -10.21 19.44 1.63
N LYS A 106 -9.71 18.54 0.77
CA LYS A 106 -10.26 18.31 -0.57
C LYS A 106 -11.60 17.57 -0.55
N TYR A 107 -11.82 16.70 0.44
CA TYR A 107 -13.01 15.86 0.60
C TYR A 107 -13.57 15.97 2.03
N PRO A 108 -14.28 17.08 2.36
CA PRO A 108 -14.82 17.28 3.70
C PRO A 108 -15.85 16.20 4.08
N ALA A 109 -15.75 15.66 5.29
CA ALA A 109 -16.64 14.57 5.74
C ALA A 109 -18.13 14.95 5.72
N ALA A 110 -18.46 16.22 5.99
CA ALA A 110 -19.85 16.70 5.95
C ALA A 110 -20.46 16.64 4.53
N GLU A 111 -19.65 16.73 3.48
CA GLU A 111 -20.09 16.73 2.09
C GLU A 111 -20.03 15.32 1.46
N PHE A 112 -19.04 14.52 1.86
CA PHE A 112 -18.73 13.22 1.22
C PHE A 112 -19.17 12.00 2.05
N ARG A 113 -19.87 12.17 3.17
CA ARG A 113 -20.38 11.03 3.95
C ARG A 113 -21.38 10.21 3.12
N GLY A 114 -21.01 8.97 2.82
CA GLY A 114 -21.81 8.04 2.01
C GLY A 114 -21.73 8.31 0.50
N ARG A 115 -20.83 9.18 0.04
CA ARG A 115 -20.71 9.60 -1.37
C ARG A 115 -19.27 9.51 -1.84
N TYR A 116 -19.05 9.14 -3.09
CA TYR A 116 -17.71 9.12 -3.70
C TYR A 116 -17.44 10.42 -4.48
N GLY A 117 -18.41 10.87 -5.26
CA GLY A 117 -18.45 12.16 -5.95
C GLY A 117 -19.44 13.14 -5.30
N LYS A 118 -19.36 14.42 -5.70
CA LYS A 118 -20.29 15.46 -5.22
C LYS A 118 -21.74 15.20 -5.67
N ASP A 119 -21.88 14.58 -6.84
CA ASP A 119 -23.16 14.30 -7.49
C ASP A 119 -23.71 12.90 -7.19
N ASP A 120 -22.97 12.09 -6.43
CA ASP A 120 -23.42 10.74 -6.08
C ASP A 120 -24.52 10.82 -5.01
N LEU A 121 -25.54 9.97 -5.16
CA LEU A 121 -26.51 9.74 -4.11
C LEU A 121 -25.84 9.01 -2.93
N PRO A 122 -26.21 9.30 -1.67
CA PRO A 122 -25.68 8.57 -0.54
C PRO A 122 -26.00 7.08 -0.70
N THR A 123 -24.98 6.21 -0.63
CA THR A 123 -25.12 4.75 -0.57
C THR A 123 -25.66 4.30 0.78
#